data_AF-A0A1Y5S8K5-F1
#
_entry.id   AF-A0A1Y5S8K5-F1
#
_cell.length_a   1.000
_cell.length_b   1.000
_cell.length_c   1.000
_cell.angle_alpha   90.00
_cell.angle_beta   90.00
_cell.angle_gamma   90.00
#
_symmetry.space_group_name_H-M   'P 1'
#
loop_
_entity.id
_entity.type
_entity.pdbx_description
1 polymer ?
#
loop_
_entity_poly.entity_id
_entity_poly.type
_entity_poly.pdbx_seq_one_letter_code
_entity_poly.pdbx_strand_id
1 'polypeptide(L)'
;MTAPYDVGFAHAVRRAMGGLRPKAGEDVAAEGKALAAVLRSGQPLDQHGLELLAQAVTGKLRKGSGRAGETMFAHAVRRASAAWRSGKEDRPAEAGAILAGMLRSRQPPLGTGERELLAELFAPQPANEHDALAGRPPKGAGHPDVVAVMNHLQNEIAKSSLHKNALADTASHFKISVRTVEEYEAITREREAATKAAIRSLYEDD
;
A
#
# COMPACT_ATOMS: atom_id res chain seq x y z
N MET A 1 0.52 -10.03 -15.24
CA MET A 1 -0.48 -8.95 -15.14
C MET A 1 -0.78 -8.74 -13.66
N THR A 2 -0.31 -7.65 -13.06
CA THR A 2 -0.65 -7.26 -11.67
C THR A 2 -2.07 -6.73 -11.66
N ALA A 3 -2.97 -7.40 -10.93
CA ALA A 3 -4.37 -6.99 -10.84
C ALA A 3 -4.47 -5.62 -10.15
N PRO A 4 -5.29 -4.68 -10.66
CA PRO A 4 -5.51 -3.41 -9.99
C PRO A 4 -6.20 -3.66 -8.64
N TYR A 5 -5.50 -3.34 -7.56
CA TYR A 5 -6.02 -3.38 -6.19
C TYR A 5 -7.31 -2.56 -6.08
N ASP A 6 -8.27 -2.99 -5.26
CA ASP A 6 -9.38 -2.12 -4.88
C ASP A 6 -8.82 -0.84 -4.21
N VAL A 7 -9.10 0.32 -4.81
CA VAL A 7 -8.58 1.62 -4.37
C VAL A 7 -8.99 1.92 -2.92
N GLY A 8 -10.19 1.49 -2.52
CA GLY A 8 -10.70 1.62 -1.15
C GLY A 8 -9.95 0.74 -0.16
N PHE A 9 -9.67 -0.52 -0.53
CA PHE A 9 -8.91 -1.44 0.33
C PHE A 9 -7.46 -0.95 0.53
N ALA A 10 -6.79 -0.53 -0.54
CA ALA A 10 -5.43 0.00 -0.47
C ALA A 10 -5.34 1.29 0.38
N HIS A 11 -6.37 2.14 0.33
CA HIS A 11 -6.45 3.32 1.19
C HIS A 11 -6.64 2.93 2.66
N ALA A 12 -7.49 1.93 2.94
CA ALA A 12 -7.71 1.41 4.29
C ALA A 12 -6.43 0.81 4.90
N VAL A 13 -5.64 0.07 4.11
CA VAL A 13 -4.33 -0.47 4.53
C VAL A 13 -3.33 0.65 4.87
N ARG A 14 -3.21 1.67 4.01
CA ARG A 14 -2.34 2.83 4.27
C ARG A 14 -2.72 3.57 5.55
N ARG A 15 -4.03 3.77 5.76
CA ARG A 15 -4.53 4.41 6.99
C ARG A 15 -4.21 3.57 8.24
N ALA A 16 -4.43 2.25 8.17
CA ALA A 16 -4.10 1.34 9.28
C ALA A 16 -2.60 1.37 9.61
N MET A 17 -1.73 1.35 8.60
CA MET A 17 -0.28 1.44 8.76
C MET A 17 0.15 2.71 9.51
N GLY A 18 -0.46 3.87 9.21
CA GLY A 18 -0.18 5.12 9.93
C GLY A 18 -0.51 5.08 11.43
N GLY A 19 -1.43 4.20 11.85
CA GLY A 19 -1.82 4.00 13.24
C GLY A 19 -0.98 2.98 14.03
N LEU A 20 -0.13 2.21 13.35
CA LEU A 20 0.72 1.17 13.94
C LEU A 20 2.18 1.63 13.96
N ARG A 21 2.93 1.25 14.99
CA ARG A 21 4.38 1.48 15.04
C ARG A 21 5.14 0.22 15.44
N PRO A 22 6.31 -0.06 14.85
CA PRO A 22 7.17 -1.14 15.32
C PRO A 22 7.47 -0.99 16.80
N LYS A 23 7.38 -2.08 17.54
CA LYS A 23 7.87 -2.16 18.92
C LYS A 23 9.39 -2.04 18.90
N ALA A 24 9.93 -1.22 19.82
CA ALA A 24 11.38 -1.06 19.94
C ALA A 24 12.08 -2.42 20.13
N GLY A 25 13.09 -2.69 19.28
CA GLY A 25 13.88 -3.92 19.30
C GLY A 25 13.23 -5.15 18.64
N GLU A 26 12.04 -5.03 18.05
CA GLU A 26 11.41 -6.11 17.29
C GLU A 26 11.66 -5.93 15.78
N ASP A 27 12.04 -7.01 15.10
CA ASP A 27 12.11 -7.06 13.64
C ASP A 27 10.76 -7.48 13.07
N VAL A 28 9.95 -6.49 12.73
CA VAL A 28 8.61 -6.69 12.20
C VAL A 28 8.61 -7.51 10.90
N ALA A 29 9.63 -7.36 10.05
CA ALA A 29 9.72 -8.12 8.81
C ALA A 29 9.90 -9.62 9.10
N ALA A 30 10.79 -9.94 10.05
CA ALA A 30 11.02 -11.31 10.49
C ALA A 30 9.78 -11.90 11.19
N GLU A 31 9.15 -11.14 12.09
CA GLU A 31 7.98 -11.58 12.84
C GLU A 31 6.73 -11.77 11.94
N GLY A 32 6.60 -10.95 10.89
CA GLY A 32 5.53 -11.01 9.91
C GLY A 32 5.72 -12.03 8.78
N LYS A 33 6.95 -12.53 8.57
CA LYS A 33 7.31 -13.35 7.39
C LYS A 33 6.40 -14.55 7.17
N ALA A 34 6.07 -15.28 8.24
CA ALA A 34 5.19 -16.44 8.17
C ALA A 34 3.76 -16.05 7.75
N LEU A 35 3.24 -14.93 8.26
CA LEU A 35 1.93 -14.42 7.88
C LEU A 35 1.91 -13.99 6.41
N ALA A 36 2.94 -13.26 5.97
CA ALA A 36 3.07 -12.84 4.59
C ALA A 36 3.11 -14.03 3.61
N ALA A 37 3.82 -15.11 3.96
CA ALA A 37 3.84 -16.34 3.16
C ALA A 37 2.44 -16.97 3.04
N VAL A 38 1.69 -17.06 4.14
CA VAL A 38 0.33 -17.62 4.10
C VAL A 38 -0.62 -16.73 3.29
N LEU A 39 -0.57 -15.41 3.45
CA LEU A 39 -1.39 -14.48 2.68
C LEU A 39 -1.13 -14.61 1.16
N ARG A 40 0.14 -14.68 0.75
CA ARG A 40 0.56 -14.82 -0.65
C ARG A 40 0.33 -16.21 -1.23
N SER A 41 0.17 -17.24 -0.41
CA SER A 41 -0.07 -18.62 -0.87
C SER A 41 -1.42 -18.83 -1.58
N GLY A 42 -2.33 -17.85 -1.50
CA GLY A 42 -3.68 -17.96 -2.06
C GLY A 42 -4.62 -18.86 -1.27
N GLN A 43 -4.17 -19.47 -0.16
CA GLN A 43 -5.02 -20.30 0.68
C GLN A 43 -6.27 -19.51 1.16
N PRO A 44 -7.46 -20.14 1.15
CA PRO A 44 -8.67 -19.48 1.63
C PRO A 44 -8.52 -19.11 3.11
N LEU A 45 -8.89 -17.88 3.44
CA LEU A 45 -8.93 -17.40 4.82
C LEU A 45 -10.34 -17.65 5.36
N ASP A 46 -10.42 -18.37 6.47
CA ASP A 46 -11.67 -18.61 7.16
C ASP A 46 -12.13 -17.37 7.94
N GLN A 47 -13.37 -17.41 8.45
CA GLN A 47 -13.94 -16.31 9.23
C GLN A 47 -13.06 -15.94 10.43
N HIS A 48 -12.50 -16.96 11.08
CA HIS A 48 -11.68 -16.77 12.27
C HIS A 48 -10.39 -16.03 11.92
N GLY A 49 -9.72 -16.41 10.82
CA GLY A 49 -8.53 -15.74 10.34
C GLY A 49 -8.77 -14.29 9.96
N LEU A 50 -9.89 -13.98 9.30
CA LEU A 50 -10.27 -12.61 8.98
C LEU A 50 -10.54 -11.76 10.22
N GLU A 51 -11.19 -12.32 11.24
CA GLU A 51 -11.40 -11.60 12.51
C GLU A 51 -10.09 -11.37 13.25
N LEU A 52 -9.15 -12.33 13.24
CA LEU A 52 -7.83 -12.14 13.83
C LEU A 52 -7.06 -11.02 13.13
N LEU A 53 -7.08 -10.96 11.80
CA LEU A 53 -6.51 -9.85 11.04
C LEU A 53 -7.20 -8.53 11.40
N ALA A 54 -8.53 -8.50 11.50
CA ALA A 54 -9.28 -7.29 11.88
C ALA A 54 -8.92 -6.79 13.29
N GLN A 55 -8.65 -7.68 14.23
CA GLN A 55 -8.17 -7.35 15.57
C GLN A 55 -6.71 -6.86 15.55
N ALA A 56 -5.88 -7.45 14.70
CA ALA A 56 -4.47 -7.08 14.57
C ALA A 56 -4.33 -5.65 14.01
N VAL A 57 -5.05 -5.32 12.93
CA VAL A 57 -4.98 -3.98 12.30
C VAL A 57 -5.55 -2.85 13.17
N THR A 58 -6.37 -3.19 14.17
CA THR A 58 -6.89 -2.22 15.16
C THR A 58 -6.06 -2.16 16.43
N GLY A 59 -4.95 -2.90 16.51
CA GLY A 59 -4.12 -2.99 17.71
C GLY A 59 -4.80 -3.65 18.91
N LYS A 60 -5.95 -4.31 18.70
CA LYS A 60 -6.72 -4.99 19.76
C LYS A 60 -6.25 -6.42 20.00
N LEU A 61 -5.52 -7.00 19.06
CA LEU A 61 -4.99 -8.35 19.20
C LEU A 61 -3.82 -8.37 20.20
N ARG A 62 -4.07 -8.89 21.39
CA ARG A 62 -3.03 -9.06 22.42
C ARG A 62 -2.09 -10.21 22.05
N LYS A 63 -0.82 -10.10 22.48
CA LYS A 63 0.14 -11.20 22.51
C LYS A 63 -0.45 -12.32 23.39
N GLY A 64 -1.12 -13.28 22.76
CA GLY A 64 -1.62 -14.46 23.44
C GLY A 64 -0.45 -15.43 23.68
N SER A 65 -0.36 -16.00 24.87
CA SER A 65 0.39 -17.25 25.04
C SER A 65 -0.24 -18.29 24.11
N GLY A 66 0.52 -18.85 23.17
CA GLY A 66 0.01 -19.81 22.18
C GLY A 66 -0.91 -20.81 22.84
N ARG A 67 -2.17 -20.85 22.40
CA ARG A 67 -3.15 -21.81 22.95
C ARG A 67 -2.89 -23.15 22.28
N ALA A 68 -2.92 -24.24 23.07
CA ALA A 68 -2.89 -25.58 22.50
C ALA A 68 -4.04 -25.73 21.49
N GLY A 69 -3.73 -26.17 20.26
CA GLY A 69 -4.69 -26.29 19.15
C GLY A 69 -4.85 -25.05 18.26
N GLU A 70 -4.04 -24.01 18.44
CA GLU A 70 -4.04 -22.83 17.55
C GLU A 70 -3.54 -23.17 16.14
N THR A 71 -4.20 -22.62 15.10
CA THR A 71 -3.78 -22.80 13.71
C THR A 71 -2.47 -22.04 13.42
N MET A 72 -1.67 -22.54 12.48
CA MET A 72 -0.43 -21.85 12.05
C MET A 72 -0.71 -20.41 11.61
N PHE A 73 -1.84 -20.16 10.95
CA PHE A 73 -2.25 -18.82 10.55
C PHE A 73 -2.53 -17.93 11.76
N ALA A 74 -3.33 -18.40 12.72
CA ALA A 74 -3.65 -17.62 13.92
C ALA A 74 -2.40 -17.28 14.74
N HIS A 75 -1.48 -18.24 14.86
CA HIS A 75 -0.19 -18.02 15.49
C HIS A 75 0.64 -16.95 14.74
N ALA A 76 0.71 -17.03 13.42
CA ALA A 76 1.43 -16.06 12.59
C ALA A 76 0.83 -14.65 12.71
N VAL A 77 -0.50 -14.51 12.74
CA VAL A 77 -1.17 -13.22 12.95
C VAL A 77 -0.85 -12.63 14.32
N ARG A 78 -0.88 -13.42 15.39
CA ARG A 78 -0.53 -12.95 16.74
C ARG A 78 0.93 -12.54 16.85
N ARG A 79 1.83 -13.33 16.25
CA ARG A 79 3.27 -13.05 16.24
C ARG A 79 3.55 -11.74 15.51
N ALA A 80 3.04 -11.60 14.29
CA ALA A 80 3.15 -10.37 13.52
C ALA A 80 2.56 -9.18 14.27
N SER A 81 1.35 -9.32 14.82
CA SER A 81 0.68 -8.25 15.58
C SER A 81 1.44 -7.84 16.84
N ALA A 82 2.13 -8.76 17.52
CA ALA A 82 2.90 -8.46 18.73
C ALA A 82 4.17 -7.64 18.47
N ALA A 83 4.68 -7.66 17.24
CA ALA A 83 5.78 -6.82 16.78
C ALA A 83 5.35 -5.35 16.59
N TRP A 84 4.05 -5.08 16.57
CA TRP A 84 3.47 -3.73 16.47
C TRP A 84 2.95 -3.21 17.83
N ARG A 85 3.07 -1.90 18.06
CA ARG A 85 2.45 -1.14 19.17
C ARG A 85 1.45 -0.12 18.61
N SER A 86 0.61 0.43 19.50
CA SER A 86 -0.15 1.65 19.21
C SER A 86 0.81 2.80 18.87
N GLY A 87 0.52 3.54 17.79
CA GLY A 87 1.33 4.68 17.36
C GLY A 87 1.26 5.88 18.32
N LYS A 88 2.09 6.91 18.05
CA LYS A 88 2.26 8.12 18.89
C LYS A 88 0.99 8.96 19.05
N GLU A 89 0.03 8.81 18.14
CA GLU A 89 -1.37 9.17 18.33
C GLU A 89 -2.09 7.85 18.62
N ASP A 90 -2.41 7.57 19.89
CA ASP A 90 -2.84 6.27 20.45
C ASP A 90 -4.20 5.75 19.94
N ARG A 91 -4.45 5.80 18.63
CA ARG A 91 -5.74 5.45 18.02
C ARG A 91 -5.63 4.42 16.89
N PRO A 92 -4.91 3.30 17.07
CA PRO A 92 -4.91 2.20 16.09
C PRO A 92 -6.33 1.67 15.84
N ALA A 93 -7.20 1.76 16.85
CA ALA A 93 -8.62 1.42 16.71
C ALA A 93 -9.34 2.30 15.67
N GLU A 94 -9.04 3.60 15.60
CA GLU A 94 -9.65 4.52 14.63
C GLU A 94 -8.99 4.41 13.25
N ALA A 95 -7.66 4.30 13.22
CA ALA A 95 -6.89 4.17 11.98
C ALA A 95 -7.22 2.87 11.23
N GLY A 96 -7.33 1.75 11.96
CA GLY A 96 -7.63 0.43 11.43
C GLY A 96 -9.12 0.10 11.32
N ALA A 97 -10.04 0.94 11.81
CA ALA A 97 -11.48 0.64 11.86
C ALA A 97 -12.07 0.28 10.50
N ILE A 98 -11.71 1.05 9.46
CA ILE A 98 -12.21 0.87 8.10
C ILE A 98 -11.74 -0.48 7.55
N LEU A 99 -10.44 -0.79 7.69
CA LEU A 99 -9.86 -2.05 7.24
C LEU A 99 -10.45 -3.24 7.99
N ALA A 100 -10.62 -3.12 9.31
CA ALA A 100 -11.26 -4.15 10.13
C ALA A 100 -12.73 -4.38 9.71
N GLY A 101 -13.46 -3.32 9.36
CA GLY A 101 -14.82 -3.42 8.81
C GLY A 101 -14.83 -4.20 7.48
N MET A 102 -13.93 -3.85 6.56
CA MET A 102 -13.79 -4.55 5.27
C MET A 102 -13.47 -6.04 5.47
N LEU A 103 -12.49 -6.37 6.32
CA LEU A 103 -12.12 -7.76 6.63
C LEU A 103 -13.27 -8.57 7.23
N ARG A 104 -14.09 -7.97 8.10
CA ARG A 104 -15.27 -8.62 8.69
C ARG A 104 -16.40 -8.82 7.69
N SER A 105 -16.61 -7.84 6.80
CA SER A 105 -17.69 -7.88 5.81
C SER A 105 -17.46 -8.93 4.71
N ARG A 106 -16.21 -9.36 4.51
CA ARG A 106 -15.78 -10.23 3.39
C ARG A 106 -16.11 -9.68 2.01
N GLN A 107 -16.44 -8.39 1.91
CA GLN A 107 -16.81 -7.73 0.68
C GLN A 107 -15.94 -6.48 0.47
N PRO A 108 -15.22 -6.38 -0.66
CA PRO A 108 -15.03 -7.44 -1.67
C PRO A 108 -14.26 -8.65 -1.10
N PRO A 109 -14.39 -9.84 -1.70
CA PRO A 109 -13.55 -10.98 -1.34
C PRO A 109 -12.08 -10.61 -1.54
N LEU A 110 -11.22 -11.03 -0.60
CA LEU A 110 -9.78 -10.71 -0.65
C LEU A 110 -9.13 -11.40 -1.86
N GLY A 111 -8.88 -10.61 -2.91
CA GLY A 111 -8.11 -11.02 -4.07
C GLY A 111 -6.62 -11.08 -3.78
N THR A 112 -5.84 -11.47 -4.79
CA THR A 112 -4.38 -11.58 -4.68
C THR A 112 -3.75 -10.25 -4.26
N GLY A 113 -4.24 -9.13 -4.80
CA GLY A 113 -3.69 -7.81 -4.49
C GLY A 113 -3.96 -7.37 -3.04
N GLU A 114 -5.19 -7.56 -2.55
CA GLU A 114 -5.53 -7.22 -1.17
C GLU A 114 -4.72 -8.05 -0.16
N ARG A 115 -4.42 -9.31 -0.50
CA ARG A 115 -3.56 -10.19 0.29
C ARG A 115 -2.10 -9.74 0.28
N GLU A 116 -1.59 -9.24 -0.84
CA GLU A 116 -0.25 -8.64 -0.92
C GLU A 116 -0.14 -7.41 -0.02
N LEU A 117 -1.13 -6.52 -0.05
CA LEU A 117 -1.17 -5.32 0.79
C LEU A 117 -1.22 -5.67 2.29
N LEU A 118 -1.99 -6.69 2.66
CA LEU A 118 -1.99 -7.21 4.03
C LEU A 118 -0.65 -7.83 4.41
N ALA A 119 0.00 -8.54 3.48
CA ALA A 119 1.31 -9.14 3.72
C ALA A 119 2.38 -8.08 3.95
N GLU A 120 2.35 -7.00 3.17
CA GLU A 120 3.24 -5.85 3.32
C GLU A 120 2.99 -5.07 4.62
N LEU A 121 1.72 -4.94 5.03
CA LEU A 121 1.36 -4.32 6.31
C LEU A 121 2.01 -5.04 7.50
N PHE A 122 2.05 -6.37 7.49
CA PHE A 122 2.53 -7.15 8.63
C PHE A 122 4.00 -7.58 8.55
N ALA A 123 4.56 -7.65 7.34
CA ALA A 123 5.95 -7.96 7.08
C ALA A 123 6.53 -6.90 6.12
N PRO A 124 6.66 -5.65 6.58
CA PRO A 124 7.21 -4.58 5.76
C PRO A 124 8.62 -4.98 5.35
N GLN A 125 8.99 -4.79 4.09
CA GLN A 125 10.36 -5.03 3.66
C GLN A 125 11.31 -4.07 4.41
N PRO A 126 12.49 -4.54 4.84
CA PRO A 126 13.41 -3.75 5.64
C PRO A 126 13.75 -2.45 4.92
N ALA A 127 13.90 -1.37 5.69
CA ALA A 127 14.20 -0.05 5.16
C ALA A 127 15.35 -0.08 4.15
N ASN A 128 16.36 -0.96 4.27
CA ASN A 128 17.49 -0.98 3.33
C ASN A 128 17.15 -1.58 1.94
N GLU A 129 16.18 -2.51 1.85
CA GLU A 129 15.58 -2.92 0.57
C GLU A 129 14.52 -1.91 0.13
N HIS A 130 13.83 -1.32 1.10
CA HIS A 130 12.86 -0.26 0.93
C HIS A 130 13.48 1.12 0.62
N ASP A 131 14.80 1.29 0.77
CA ASP A 131 15.66 2.49 0.65
C ASP A 131 16.59 2.39 -0.56
N ALA A 132 16.98 1.17 -0.96
CA ALA A 132 17.21 0.89 -2.37
C ALA A 132 15.92 1.15 -3.21
N LEU A 133 14.76 1.17 -2.55
CA LEU A 133 13.45 1.55 -3.09
C LEU A 133 12.87 2.86 -2.48
N ALA A 134 13.61 3.64 -1.67
CA ALA A 134 13.05 4.82 -1.00
C ALA A 134 13.36 6.07 -1.81
N GLY A 135 12.43 6.33 -2.71
CA GLY A 135 12.04 7.66 -3.11
C GLY A 135 10.53 7.81 -3.07
N ARG A 136 9.83 7.24 -2.06
CA ARG A 136 8.38 6.92 -2.09
C ARG A 136 8.07 5.90 -3.20
N PRO A 137 7.09 4.98 -3.05
CA PRO A 137 6.51 4.36 -4.24
C PRO A 137 5.90 5.51 -5.04
N PRO A 138 6.38 5.79 -6.26
CA PRO A 138 5.71 6.73 -7.12
C PRO A 138 4.28 6.23 -7.25
N LYS A 139 3.30 7.10 -6.99
CA LYS A 139 1.98 6.86 -7.57
C LYS A 139 2.25 6.60 -9.06
N GLY A 140 2.00 5.39 -9.55
CA GLY A 140 2.33 5.05 -10.93
C GLY A 140 1.57 5.97 -11.87
N ALA A 141 2.01 6.11 -13.13
CA ALA A 141 1.36 6.99 -14.11
C ALA A 141 -0.13 6.65 -14.42
N GLY A 142 -0.67 5.55 -13.87
CA GLY A 142 -2.10 5.21 -13.93
C GLY A 142 -2.89 5.49 -12.64
N HIS A 143 -2.27 6.03 -11.59
CA HIS A 143 -2.95 6.34 -10.34
C HIS A 143 -3.89 7.54 -10.54
N PRO A 144 -5.15 7.51 -10.06
CA PRO A 144 -6.11 8.59 -10.26
C PRO A 144 -5.57 9.98 -9.88
N ASP A 145 -4.90 10.10 -8.74
CA ASP A 145 -4.28 11.37 -8.34
C ASP A 145 -3.15 11.83 -9.27
N VAL A 146 -2.36 10.91 -9.85
CA VAL A 146 -1.30 11.29 -10.81
C VAL A 146 -1.91 11.70 -12.12
N VAL A 147 -2.92 10.96 -12.59
CA VAL A 147 -3.69 11.34 -13.77
C VAL A 147 -4.34 12.71 -13.57
N ALA A 148 -4.90 12.99 -12.40
CA ALA A 148 -5.48 14.30 -12.08
C ALA A 148 -4.43 15.42 -12.07
N VAL A 149 -3.26 15.18 -11.46
CA VAL A 149 -2.14 16.14 -11.44
C VAL A 149 -1.60 16.39 -12.85
N MET A 150 -1.38 15.33 -13.64
CA MET A 150 -0.85 15.43 -14.99
C MET A 150 -1.85 16.07 -15.97
N ASN A 151 -3.15 15.75 -15.87
CA ASN A 151 -4.18 16.41 -16.67
C ASN A 151 -4.26 17.91 -16.35
N HIS A 152 -4.13 18.28 -15.07
CA HIS A 152 -4.09 19.69 -14.69
C HIS A 152 -2.83 20.38 -15.22
N LEU A 153 -1.66 19.75 -15.09
CA LEU A 153 -0.40 20.27 -15.63
C LEU A 153 -0.48 20.49 -17.15
N GLN A 154 -1.02 19.52 -17.89
CA GLN A 154 -1.23 19.65 -19.34
C GLN A 154 -2.19 20.78 -19.70
N ASN A 155 -3.26 20.96 -18.93
CA ASN A 155 -4.20 22.08 -19.11
C ASN A 155 -3.52 23.43 -18.85
N GLU A 156 -2.64 23.54 -17.85
CA GLU A 156 -1.89 24.77 -17.57
C GLU A 156 -0.86 25.07 -18.66
N ILE A 157 -0.16 24.05 -19.18
CA ILE A 157 0.74 24.20 -20.33
C ILE A 157 -0.04 24.65 -21.59
N ALA A 158 -1.21 24.05 -21.84
CA ALA A 158 -2.07 24.39 -22.98
C ALA A 158 -2.61 25.84 -22.92
N LYS A 159 -2.71 26.44 -21.73
CA LYS A 159 -3.07 27.84 -21.53
C LYS A 159 -1.93 28.83 -21.80
N SER A 160 -0.81 28.38 -22.39
CA SER A 160 0.39 29.18 -22.70
C SER A 160 1.22 29.62 -21.49
N SER A 161 1.04 28.96 -20.33
CA SER A 161 1.94 29.15 -19.19
C SER A 161 3.31 28.56 -19.50
N LEU A 162 4.39 29.31 -19.22
CA LEU A 162 5.74 28.74 -19.23
C LEU A 162 5.78 27.50 -18.32
N HIS A 163 6.45 26.42 -18.75
CA HIS A 163 6.45 25.12 -18.06
C HIS A 163 6.71 25.23 -16.55
N LYS A 164 7.65 26.11 -16.16
CA LYS A 164 7.98 26.37 -14.75
C LYS A 164 6.82 26.97 -13.94
N ASN A 165 6.00 27.82 -14.55
CA ASN A 165 4.83 28.41 -13.91
C ASN A 165 3.72 27.36 -13.81
N ALA A 166 3.49 26.58 -14.86
CA ALA A 166 2.52 25.49 -14.85
C ALA A 166 2.83 24.45 -13.75
N LEU A 167 4.10 24.13 -13.51
CA LEU A 167 4.55 23.28 -12.40
C LEU A 167 4.23 23.89 -11.03
N ALA A 168 4.49 25.19 -10.84
CA ALA A 168 4.22 25.90 -9.59
C ALA A 168 2.71 26.03 -9.31
N ASP A 169 1.93 26.34 -10.33
CA ASP A 169 0.48 26.49 -10.24
C ASP A 169 -0.20 25.14 -9.96
N THR A 170 0.26 24.07 -10.62
CA THR A 170 -0.18 22.71 -10.35
C THR A 170 0.18 22.27 -8.92
N ALA A 171 1.40 22.54 -8.47
CA ALA A 171 1.82 22.23 -7.11
C ALA A 171 0.95 22.96 -6.06
N SER A 172 0.65 24.23 -6.30
CA SER A 172 -0.23 25.04 -5.47
C SER A 172 -1.66 24.48 -5.44
N HIS A 173 -2.23 24.13 -6.60
CA HIS A 173 -3.59 23.61 -6.73
C HIS A 173 -3.79 22.31 -5.94
N PHE A 174 -2.82 21.39 -6.00
CA PHE A 174 -2.89 20.10 -5.31
C PHE A 174 -2.27 20.11 -3.90
N LYS A 175 -1.77 21.27 -3.43
CA LYS A 175 -1.07 21.42 -2.14
C LYS A 175 0.08 20.41 -1.97
N ILE A 176 0.85 20.22 -3.03
CA ILE A 176 2.05 19.37 -3.08
C ILE A 176 3.27 20.22 -3.42
N SER A 177 4.47 19.65 -3.32
CA SER A 177 5.69 20.35 -3.75
C SER A 177 5.85 20.31 -5.26
N VAL A 178 6.50 21.32 -5.84
CA VAL A 178 6.89 21.35 -7.26
C VAL A 178 7.69 20.10 -7.64
N ARG A 179 8.63 19.70 -6.77
CA ARG A 179 9.42 18.47 -6.93
C ARG A 179 8.55 17.22 -7.11
N THR A 180 7.43 17.11 -6.38
CA THR A 180 6.51 15.96 -6.54
C THR A 180 5.76 15.99 -7.88
N VAL A 181 5.48 17.18 -8.43
CA VAL A 181 4.90 17.31 -9.78
C VAL A 181 5.92 16.90 -10.84
N GLU A 182 7.18 17.32 -10.72
CA GLU A 182 8.27 16.92 -11.62
C GLU A 182 8.53 15.41 -11.58
N GLU A 183 8.47 14.80 -10.40
CA GLU A 183 8.55 13.34 -10.24
C GLU A 183 7.40 12.65 -10.99
N TYR A 184 6.15 13.10 -10.82
CA TYR A 184 4.99 12.55 -11.55
C TYR A 184 5.08 12.72 -13.07
N GLU A 185 5.63 13.83 -13.54
CA GLU A 185 5.89 14.06 -14.96
C GLU A 185 6.91 13.06 -15.52
N ALA A 186 8.02 12.83 -14.81
CA ALA A 186 9.05 11.87 -15.22
C ALA A 186 8.50 10.44 -15.35
N ILE A 187 7.75 9.99 -14.34
CA ILE A 187 7.09 8.66 -14.32
C ILE A 187 6.13 8.49 -15.49
N THR A 188 5.39 9.55 -15.84
CA THR A 188 4.41 9.53 -16.93
C THR A 188 5.11 9.43 -18.29
N ARG A 189 6.20 10.18 -18.50
CA ARG A 189 7.00 10.10 -19.73
C ARG A 189 7.68 8.74 -19.92
N GLU A 190 8.21 8.15 -18.85
CA GLU A 190 8.82 6.81 -18.93
C GLU A 190 7.80 5.75 -19.36
N ARG A 191 6.56 5.83 -18.86
CA ARG A 191 5.47 4.94 -19.28
C ARG A 191 5.07 5.16 -20.73
N GLU A 192 4.95 6.40 -21.17
CA GLU A 192 4.64 6.72 -22.57
C GLU A 192 5.73 6.20 -23.51
N ALA A 193 7.00 6.36 -23.14
CA ALA A 193 8.14 5.84 -23.90
C ALA A 193 8.13 4.30 -23.95
N ALA A 194 7.89 3.62 -22.82
CA ALA A 194 7.78 2.17 -22.78
C ALA A 194 6.58 1.65 -23.58
N THR A 195 5.45 2.34 -23.53
CA THR A 195 4.25 2.00 -24.30
C THR A 195 4.50 2.19 -25.80
N LYS A 196 5.16 3.28 -26.19
CA LYS A 196 5.53 3.56 -27.58
C LYS A 196 6.54 2.54 -28.11
N ALA A 197 7.51 2.13 -27.30
CA ALA A 197 8.48 1.08 -27.65
C ALA A 197 7.81 -0.30 -27.79
N ALA A 198 6.90 -0.66 -26.87
CA ALA A 198 6.14 -1.90 -26.94
C ALA A 198 5.18 -1.95 -28.14
N ILE A 199 4.54 -0.83 -28.48
CA ILE A 199 3.74 -0.69 -29.70
C ILE A 199 4.64 -0.84 -30.92
N ARG A 200 5.79 -0.16 -30.95
CA ARG A 200 6.74 -0.23 -32.06
C ARG A 200 7.26 -1.67 -32.30
N SER A 201 7.63 -2.39 -31.25
CA SER A 201 8.04 -3.80 -31.38
C SER A 201 6.92 -4.73 -31.87
N LEU A 202 5.66 -4.35 -31.65
CA LEU A 202 4.50 -5.10 -32.13
C LEU A 202 4.21 -4.90 -33.63
N TYR A 203 4.82 -3.89 -34.27
CA TYR A 203 4.60 -3.54 -35.68
C TYR A 203 5.89 -3.52 -36.53
N GLU A 204 7.06 -3.87 -35.97
CA GLU A 204 8.34 -3.98 -36.70
C GLU A 204 8.80 -5.45 -36.90
N ASP A 205 8.01 -6.44 -36.46
CA ASP A 205 8.23 -7.89 -36.67
C ASP A 205 7.37 -8.49 -37.82
N ASP A 206 6.73 -7.66 -38.64
CA ASP A 206 6.09 -8.01 -39.93
C ASP A 206 6.86 -7.38 -41.11
#